data_AF-A0AAV5VL56-F1
#
_entry.id   AF-A0AAV5VL56-F1
#
_cell.length_a   1.000
_cell.length_b   1.000
_cell.length_c   1.000
_cell.angle_alpha   90.00
_cell.angle_beta   90.00
_cell.angle_gamma   90.00
#
_symmetry.space_group_name_H-M   'P 1'
#
loop_
_entity.id
_entity.type
_entity.pdbx_description
1 polymer ?
#
loop_
_entity_poly.entity_id
_entity_poly.type
_entity_poly.pdbx_seq_one_letter_code
_entity_poly.pdbx_strand_id
1 'polypeptide(L)'
;NRTKMSWNVEDFFLWMAYEERALDLKNDLRMWNDAVLGNCFTFNHFNNSKRTYLRRADGAQGGIKAAVKLNSDEYLPWTETTAIMAFIHPNTETIFSES
;
A
#
# COMPACT_ATOMS: atom_id res chain seq x y z
N ASN A 1 -2.41 18.65 -9.73
CA ASN A 1 -3.38 17.53 -9.80
C ASN A 1 -2.63 16.21 -10.09
N ARG A 2 -1.65 15.84 -9.26
CA ARG A 2 -0.71 14.71 -9.49
C ARG A 2 -1.32 13.36 -9.12
N THR A 3 -2.19 13.34 -8.11
CA THR A 3 -2.87 12.15 -7.59
C THR A 3 -3.74 11.44 -8.63
N LYS A 4 -4.37 12.17 -9.56
CA LYS A 4 -5.26 11.59 -10.58
C LYS A 4 -4.54 10.90 -11.74
N MET A 5 -3.26 11.19 -11.95
CA MET A 5 -2.46 10.61 -13.05
C MET A 5 -1.62 9.42 -12.59
N SER A 6 -1.54 9.18 -11.29
CA SER A 6 -0.83 8.04 -10.72
C SER A 6 -1.80 6.89 -10.43
N TRP A 7 -1.26 5.70 -10.18
CA TRP A 7 -2.00 4.49 -9.83
C TRP A 7 -3.09 4.72 -8.78
N ASN A 8 -4.31 4.24 -9.04
CA ASN A 8 -5.35 4.14 -8.02
C ASN A 8 -5.26 2.82 -7.26
N VAL A 9 -5.96 2.76 -6.12
CA VAL A 9 -5.97 1.56 -5.27
C VAL A 9 -6.52 0.33 -6.01
N GLU A 10 -7.52 0.53 -6.88
CA GLU A 10 -8.16 -0.52 -7.67
C GLU A 10 -7.28 -1.01 -8.83
N ASP A 11 -6.37 -0.16 -9.32
CA ASP A 11 -5.43 -0.52 -10.38
C ASP A 11 -4.27 -1.35 -9.82
N PHE A 12 -3.86 -1.04 -8.59
CA PHE A 12 -2.67 -1.60 -7.95
C PHE A 12 -2.95 -2.86 -7.13
N PHE A 13 -4.09 -2.96 -6.44
CA PHE A 13 -4.43 -4.11 -5.60
C PHE A 13 -5.57 -4.93 -6.21
N LEU A 14 -5.33 -6.24 -6.38
CA LEU A 14 -6.39 -7.21 -6.68
C LEU A 14 -7.18 -7.57 -5.43
N TRP A 15 -6.47 -7.85 -4.34
CA TRP A 15 -7.06 -8.06 -3.02
C TRP A 15 -6.03 -7.86 -1.92
N MET A 16 -6.51 -7.55 -0.71
CA MET A 16 -5.71 -7.58 0.50
C MET A 16 -6.50 -8.25 1.63
N ALA A 17 -5.78 -8.93 2.51
CA ALA A 17 -6.31 -9.55 3.70
C ALA A 17 -5.40 -9.31 4.90
N TYR A 18 -6.01 -9.22 6.07
CA TYR A 18 -5.32 -9.19 7.35
C TYR A 18 -5.93 -10.26 8.25
N GLU A 19 -5.09 -11.15 8.78
CA GLU A 19 -5.55 -12.31 9.55
C GLU A 19 -6.62 -13.16 8.82
N GLU A 20 -6.37 -13.45 7.54
CA GLU A 20 -7.31 -14.16 6.64
C GLU A 20 -8.65 -13.45 6.41
N ARG A 21 -8.83 -12.20 6.86
CA ARG A 21 -10.03 -11.40 6.60
C ARG A 21 -9.77 -10.38 5.51
N ALA A 22 -10.62 -10.35 4.50
CA ALA A 22 -10.55 -9.37 3.43
C ALA A 22 -10.66 -7.94 3.99
N LEU A 23 -9.79 -7.07 3.50
CA LEU A 23 -9.81 -5.63 3.79
C LEU A 23 -10.65 -4.89 2.76
N ASP A 24 -11.27 -3.80 3.19
CA ASP A 24 -11.87 -2.83 2.29
C ASP A 24 -10.79 -1.85 1.83
N LEU A 25 -10.27 -2.04 0.62
CA LEU A 25 -9.15 -1.26 0.08
C LEU A 25 -9.40 0.26 0.06
N LYS A 26 -10.65 0.70 0.01
CA LYS A 26 -10.98 2.14 0.00
C LYS A 26 -10.94 2.77 1.39
N ASN A 27 -11.28 1.99 2.41
CA ASN A 27 -11.46 2.48 3.78
C ASN A 27 -10.30 2.08 4.71
N ASP A 28 -9.66 0.95 4.45
CA ASP A 28 -8.59 0.40 5.31
C ASP A 28 -7.19 0.86 4.89
N LEU A 29 -7.05 1.45 3.70
CA LEU A 29 -5.80 2.03 3.21
C LEU A 29 -5.89 3.55 3.18
N ARG A 30 -4.77 4.20 3.50
CA ARG A 30 -4.59 5.63 3.30
C ARG A 30 -3.74 5.85 2.06
N MET A 31 -4.28 6.58 1.09
CA MET A 31 -3.52 7.04 -0.07
C MET A 31 -2.84 8.37 0.27
N TRP A 32 -1.58 8.51 -0.15
CA TRP A 32 -0.87 9.77 -0.21
C TRP A 32 0.02 9.80 -1.45
N ASN A 33 0.47 10.99 -1.86
CA ASN A 33 1.29 11.14 -3.07
C ASN A 33 2.69 11.59 -2.70
N ASP A 34 3.67 10.76 -3.06
CA ASP A 34 5.08 11.06 -2.98
C ASP A 34 5.56 11.79 -4.25
N ALA A 35 6.58 12.63 -4.09
CA ALA A 35 7.11 13.42 -5.19
C ALA A 35 7.82 12.56 -6.27
N VAL A 36 8.38 11.42 -5.88
CA VAL A 36 9.18 10.52 -6.71
C VAL A 36 8.38 9.26 -7.07
N LEU A 37 7.70 8.65 -6.09
CA LEU A 37 7.03 7.35 -6.25
C LEU A 37 5.57 7.44 -6.74
N GLY A 38 4.98 8.63 -6.72
CA GLY A 38 3.57 8.79 -7.05
C GLY A 38 2.65 8.38 -5.89
N ASN A 39 1.52 7.74 -6.19
CA ASN A 39 0.55 7.34 -5.17
C ASN A 39 1.07 6.13 -4.37
N CYS A 40 1.19 6.32 -3.06
CA CYS A 40 1.54 5.30 -2.10
C CYS A 40 0.31 4.95 -1.24
N PHE A 41 0.25 3.69 -0.79
CA PHE A 41 -0.86 3.17 0.01
C PHE A 41 -0.33 2.61 1.31
N THR A 42 -0.86 3.11 2.43
CA THR A 42 -0.43 2.69 3.77
C THR A 42 -1.57 2.06 4.54
N PHE A 43 -1.31 0.89 5.09
CA PHE A 43 -2.21 0.19 6.01
C PHE A 43 -1.92 0.59 7.46
N ASN A 44 -2.96 0.76 8.27
CA ASN A 44 -2.85 1.02 9.71
C ASN A 44 -2.00 2.26 10.10
N HIS A 45 -2.11 3.35 9.32
CA HIS A 45 -1.34 4.58 9.54
C HIS A 45 -2.19 5.70 10.15
N PHE A 46 -1.73 6.38 11.21
CA PHE A 46 -2.40 7.49 11.90
C PHE A 46 -3.89 7.26 12.22
N ASN A 47 -4.25 6.05 12.65
CA ASN A 47 -5.64 5.70 12.96
C ASN A 47 -6.62 5.95 11.79
N ASN A 48 -6.16 5.80 10.55
CA ASN A 48 -6.95 6.02 9.34
C ASN A 48 -8.21 5.13 9.30
N SER A 49 -8.14 3.94 9.87
CA SER A 49 -9.28 3.05 10.04
C SER A 49 -9.87 3.23 11.43
N LYS A 50 -11.22 3.17 11.53
CA LYS A 50 -11.93 3.02 12.81
C LYS A 50 -11.56 1.71 13.55
N ARG A 51 -10.90 0.79 12.84
CA ARG A 51 -10.43 -0.50 13.34
C ARG A 51 -8.96 -0.37 13.74
N THR A 52 -8.65 -0.78 14.95
CA THR A 52 -7.26 -0.96 15.39
C THR A 52 -6.77 -2.31 14.88
N TYR A 53 -5.82 -2.30 13.95
CA TYR A 53 -5.21 -3.52 13.43
C TYR A 53 -4.06 -3.95 14.35
N LEU A 54 -4.40 -4.76 15.36
CA LEU A 54 -3.46 -5.40 16.26
C LEU A 54 -3.29 -6.87 15.88
N ARG A 55 -2.05 -7.37 15.92
CA ARG A 55 -1.73 -8.76 15.59
C ARG A 55 -2.12 -9.68 16.75
N ARG A 56 -2.92 -10.70 16.45
CA ARG A 56 -3.39 -11.68 17.43
C ARG A 56 -2.70 -13.03 17.31
N ALA A 57 -2.20 -13.37 16.13
CA ALA A 57 -1.56 -14.65 15.86
C ALA A 57 -0.22 -14.47 15.16
N ASP A 58 0.69 -15.41 15.40
CA ASP A 58 1.98 -15.44 14.73
C ASP A 58 1.91 -16.10 13.34
N GLY A 59 2.97 -15.91 12.54
CA GLY A 59 3.10 -16.49 11.21
C GLY A 59 2.25 -15.84 10.12
N ALA A 60 2.18 -16.49 8.97
CA ALA A 60 1.51 -15.99 7.77
C ALA A 60 -0.01 -15.84 7.94
N GLN A 61 -0.62 -16.66 8.79
CA GLN A 61 -2.06 -16.60 9.07
C GLN A 61 -2.44 -15.35 9.87
N GLY A 62 -1.53 -14.83 10.70
CA GLY A 62 -1.74 -13.60 11.45
C GLY A 62 -1.23 -12.33 10.76
N GLY A 63 -0.75 -12.46 9.53
CA GLY A 63 -0.08 -11.39 8.79
C GLY A 63 -1.00 -10.62 7.84
N ILE A 64 -0.38 -9.66 7.15
CA ILE A 64 -0.94 -9.01 5.97
C ILE A 64 -0.61 -9.86 4.75
N LYS A 65 -1.60 -10.06 3.88
CA LYS A 65 -1.43 -10.67 2.57
C LYS A 65 -2.03 -9.73 1.52
N ALA A 66 -1.34 -9.58 0.40
CA ALA A 66 -1.79 -8.75 -0.70
C ALA A 66 -1.47 -9.42 -2.03
N ALA A 67 -2.42 -9.40 -2.95
CA ALA A 67 -2.16 -9.62 -4.36
C ALA A 67 -2.20 -8.28 -5.06
N VAL A 68 -1.10 -7.96 -5.72
CA VAL A 68 -0.83 -6.69 -6.38
C VAL A 68 -0.69 -6.91 -7.87
N LYS A 69 -1.14 -5.94 -8.65
CA LYS A 69 -1.03 -5.93 -10.11
C LYS A 69 0.05 -4.92 -10.49
N LEU A 70 1.06 -5.40 -11.21
CA LEU A 70 2.09 -4.58 -11.83
C LEU A 70 1.84 -4.58 -13.33
N ASN A 71 1.57 -3.42 -13.92
CA ASN A 71 1.44 -3.30 -15.37
C ASN A 71 2.76 -2.77 -15.96
N SER A 72 3.70 -3.69 -16.26
CA SER A 72 5.03 -3.33 -16.74
C SER A 72 5.03 -2.56 -18.05
N ASP A 73 3.99 -2.73 -18.88
CA ASP A 73 3.89 -2.09 -20.19
C ASP A 73 3.55 -0.60 -20.09
N GLU A 74 3.03 -0.15 -18.93
CA GLU A 74 2.69 1.25 -18.64
C GLU A 74 3.82 2.00 -17.92
N TYR A 75 4.98 1.36 -17.74
CA TYR A 75 6.15 2.03 -17.16
C TYR A 75 6.80 3.01 -18.14
N LEU A 76 7.48 4.00 -17.60
CA LEU A 76 8.21 4.97 -18.39
C LEU A 76 9.38 4.26 -19.10
N PRO A 77 9.60 4.50 -20.40
CA PRO A 77 10.55 3.71 -21.19
C PRO A 77 12.01 3.89 -20.77
N TRP A 78 12.33 4.93 -20.00
CA TRP A 78 13.66 5.18 -19.43
C TRP A 78 13.84 4.67 -18.00
N THR A 79 12.83 4.03 -17.41
CA THR A 79 12.97 3.40 -16.09
C THR A 79 13.54 1.99 -16.25
N GLU A 80 14.65 1.70 -15.56
CA GLU A 80 15.36 0.43 -15.73
C GLU A 80 14.75 -0.72 -14.93
N THR A 81 14.02 -0.42 -13.85
CA THR A 81 13.51 -1.43 -12.91
C THR A 81 12.01 -1.29 -12.72
N THR A 82 11.29 -2.39 -12.92
CA THR A 82 9.87 -2.54 -12.59
C THR A 82 9.76 -3.29 -11.27
N ALA A 83 9.45 -2.57 -10.20
CA ALA A 83 9.39 -3.13 -8.86
C ALA A 83 8.26 -2.54 -8.02
N ILE A 84 7.87 -3.31 -7.00
CA ILE A 84 6.99 -2.87 -5.93
C ILE A 84 7.84 -2.68 -4.69
N MET A 85 7.79 -1.49 -4.10
CA MET A 85 8.48 -1.17 -2.86
C MET A 85 7.50 -1.22 -1.70
N ALA A 86 7.86 -1.95 -0.66
CA ALA A 86 7.09 -2.06 0.57
C ALA A 86 7.95 -1.63 1.75
N PHE A 87 7.42 -0.71 2.56
CA PHE A 87 8.10 -0.16 3.72
C PHE A 87 7.30 -0.49 4.98
N ILE A 88 8.01 -0.80 6.06
CA ILE A 88 7.43 -1.06 7.37
C ILE A 88 7.90 0.06 8.29
N HIS A 89 6.94 0.72 8.96
CA HIS A 89 7.21 1.84 9.84
C HIS A 89 6.20 1.88 11.00
N PRO A 90 6.49 2.60 12.10
CA PRO A 90 5.54 2.80 13.18
C PRO A 90 4.29 3.56 12.73
N ASN A 91 3.13 3.18 13.24
CA ASN A 91 1.85 3.79 12.83
C ASN A 91 1.70 5.28 13.17
N THR A 92 2.54 5.80 14.07
CA THR A 92 2.59 7.19 14.54
C THR A 92 3.58 8.07 13.78
N GLU A 93 4.34 7.50 12.86
CA GLU A 93 5.41 8.20 12.14
C GLU A 93 5.08 8.31 10.66
N THR A 94 5.49 9.43 10.05
CA THR A 94 5.40 9.63 8.61
C THR A 94 6.44 8.79 7.87
N ILE A 95 6.05 8.24 6.72
CA ILE A 95 6.99 7.58 5.81
C ILE A 95 7.67 8.62 4.93
N PHE A 96 8.96 8.41 4.68
CA PHE A 96 9.70 9.08 3.62
C PHE A 96 10.16 8.03 2.61
N SER A 97 9.95 8.30 1.32
CA SER A 97 10.35 7.42 0.21
C SER A 97 11.87 7.38 0.00
N GLU A 98 12.58 8.42 0.46
CA GLU A 98 14.04 8.49 0.51
C GLU A 98 14.54 7.71 1.74
N SER A 99 14.69 6.39 1.61
CA SER A 99 15.46 5.56 2.55
C SER A 99 16.64 4.94 1.85
#